data_AF-A0A9P5NLV8-F1
#
_entry.id   AF-A0A9P5NLV8-F1
#
_cell.length_a   1.000
_cell.length_b   1.000
_cell.length_c   1.000
_cell.angle_alpha   90.00
_cell.angle_beta   90.00
_cell.angle_gamma   90.00
#
_symmetry.space_group_name_H-M   'P 1'
#
loop_
_entity.id
_entity.type
_entity.pdbx_description
1 polymer ?
#
loop_
_entity_poly.entity_id
_entity_poly.type
_entity_poly.pdbx_seq_one_letter_code
_entity_poly.pdbx_strand_id
1 'polypeptide(L)'
;MSSNVPISGAGDITAPTPQNTPLNQAPIALGLSRPTVPDISEENEGENAAEEGTDASPLAGIEEHMLGMVHGRLADLLGKSSGYIESLPVEIKLNVEALKGVQVKQNELHQQYKKECLELEKKYLELQKPLYERRSAIINGKAAATPEEIQAGEAASAKEEDEEGDYTPLPKDVTPSPSGIPEFWLTSLRNHVALNELITDRDAQALKHLKDVRLQYLKEGDAATDKETKGKPGFKIIFEFEKNDFFDNELLEKTYLYQEEVGYSGDFVYDRAIGTVIQWKEDKDLTKEFEIKKQRNKNTNRTQGIENGDYDEEELEELEEKLEEDYQIGEDLKEKIIPRAIDYFTGKALQYEMLEEDDDDDFDLEEEEDDEDRFEDESESEDDVPVRRRGGVAGRGGKAGAGQKNVNPEECKQQ
;
A
#
# COMPACT_ATOMS: atom_id res chain seq x y z
N MET A 1 21.20 37.97 -11.02
CA MET A 1 22.39 37.46 -11.72
C MET A 1 22.00 36.11 -12.30
N SER A 2 21.50 36.12 -13.54
CA SER A 2 21.08 34.92 -14.25
C SER A 2 22.30 34.25 -14.86
N SER A 3 22.46 32.95 -14.66
CA SER A 3 23.47 32.13 -15.33
C SER A 3 22.77 31.13 -16.24
N ASN A 4 22.68 31.47 -17.51
CA ASN A 4 22.35 30.55 -18.60
C ASN A 4 23.52 29.59 -18.83
N VAL A 5 23.25 28.29 -18.87
CA VAL A 5 24.13 27.30 -19.53
C VAL A 5 23.32 26.66 -20.66
N PRO A 6 23.81 26.61 -21.91
CA PRO A 6 23.08 26.04 -23.02
C PRO A 6 23.29 24.52 -23.10
N ILE A 7 22.21 23.77 -23.33
CA ILE A 7 22.28 22.35 -23.67
C ILE A 7 22.07 22.23 -25.18
N SER A 8 23.09 21.72 -25.88
CA SER A 8 23.03 21.35 -27.29
C SER A 8 23.10 19.83 -27.41
N GLY A 9 22.01 19.23 -27.90
CA GLY A 9 21.93 18.13 -28.86
C GLY A 9 22.82 16.89 -28.76
N ALA A 10 22.13 15.77 -28.52
CA ALA A 10 22.29 14.44 -29.16
C ALA A 10 23.63 13.69 -29.03
N GLY A 11 23.60 12.65 -28.20
CA GLY A 11 24.51 11.50 -28.25
C GLY A 11 23.97 10.41 -27.32
N ASP A 12 23.82 9.19 -27.83
CA ASP A 12 23.52 7.98 -27.06
C ASP A 12 24.43 7.91 -25.81
N ILE A 13 23.82 7.81 -24.63
CA ILE A 13 24.51 7.46 -23.39
C ILE A 13 23.70 6.35 -22.73
N THR A 14 23.82 5.13 -23.26
CA THR A 14 23.54 3.94 -22.46
C THR A 14 24.58 3.90 -21.33
N ALA A 15 24.12 4.00 -20.09
CA ALA A 15 24.99 3.84 -18.93
C ALA A 15 25.45 2.37 -18.84
N PRO A 16 26.75 2.06 -18.74
CA PRO A 16 27.20 0.69 -18.59
C PRO A 16 26.89 0.21 -17.16
N THR A 17 26.05 -0.82 -17.04
CA THR A 17 25.83 -1.57 -15.80
C THR A 17 27.15 -2.22 -15.33
N PRO A 18 27.55 -2.11 -14.06
CA PRO A 18 28.72 -2.81 -13.55
C PRO A 18 28.43 -4.32 -13.48
N GLN A 19 29.07 -5.06 -14.36
CA GLN A 19 29.01 -6.51 -14.44
C GLN A 19 29.88 -7.11 -13.34
N ASN A 20 29.26 -7.68 -12.31
CA ASN A 20 29.95 -8.31 -11.19
C ASN A 20 29.79 -9.84 -11.21
N THR A 21 30.15 -10.44 -12.34
CA THR A 21 30.22 -11.91 -12.50
C THR A 21 31.70 -12.32 -12.46
N PRO A 22 32.14 -13.16 -11.51
CA PRO A 22 33.54 -13.59 -11.44
C PRO A 22 33.90 -14.46 -12.65
N LEU A 23 35.03 -14.13 -13.29
CA LEU A 23 35.50 -14.71 -14.56
C LEU A 23 36.16 -16.09 -14.44
N ASN A 24 35.89 -16.85 -13.36
CA ASN A 24 36.45 -18.19 -13.15
C ASN A 24 35.37 -19.11 -12.56
N GLN A 25 35.00 -20.16 -13.31
CA GLN A 25 34.29 -21.30 -12.74
C GLN A 25 35.22 -22.00 -11.74
N ALA A 26 34.80 -22.07 -10.48
CA ALA A 26 35.48 -22.89 -9.49
C ALA A 26 35.39 -24.38 -9.89
N PRO A 27 36.46 -25.18 -9.77
CA PRO A 27 36.40 -26.59 -10.10
C PRO A 27 35.55 -27.30 -9.04
N ILE A 28 34.34 -27.73 -9.41
CA ILE A 28 33.53 -28.66 -8.62
C ILE A 28 34.14 -30.05 -8.84
N ALA A 29 35.05 -30.44 -7.95
CA ALA A 29 35.53 -31.81 -7.85
C ALA A 29 35.44 -32.29 -6.39
N LEU A 30 34.46 -33.16 -6.16
CA LEU A 30 34.49 -34.32 -5.28
C LEU A 30 34.77 -34.09 -3.78
N GLY A 31 33.73 -34.16 -2.95
CA GLY A 31 33.92 -34.54 -1.54
C GLY A 31 32.95 -34.05 -0.48
N LEU A 32 31.75 -33.55 -0.79
CA LEU A 32 30.76 -33.22 0.25
C LEU A 32 29.84 -34.40 0.49
N SER A 33 30.09 -35.11 1.59
CA SER A 33 29.18 -36.12 2.15
C SER A 33 27.81 -35.49 2.43
N ARG A 34 26.75 -36.10 1.89
CA ARG A 34 25.36 -35.78 2.24
C ARG A 34 25.18 -35.81 3.76
N PRO A 35 24.56 -34.80 4.40
CA PRO A 35 24.14 -34.92 5.79
C PRO A 35 23.16 -36.08 5.91
N THR A 36 23.46 -37.05 6.76
CA THR A 36 22.57 -38.18 7.03
C THR A 36 21.55 -37.72 8.06
N VAL A 37 20.39 -37.25 7.58
CA VAL A 37 19.20 -37.14 8.44
C VAL A 37 18.57 -38.54 8.49
N PRO A 38 18.31 -39.13 9.66
CA PRO A 38 17.56 -40.38 9.72
C PRO A 38 16.13 -40.14 9.20
N ASP A 39 15.65 -41.04 8.33
CA ASP A 39 14.25 -41.08 7.92
C ASP A 39 13.34 -41.14 9.15
N ILE A 40 12.35 -40.26 9.18
CA ILE A 40 11.24 -40.36 10.12
C ILE A 40 10.48 -41.65 9.80
N SER A 41 10.41 -42.56 10.77
CA SER A 41 9.54 -43.73 10.65
C SER A 41 8.10 -43.27 10.80
N GLU A 42 7.33 -43.31 9.72
CA GLU A 42 5.87 -43.35 9.80
C GLU A 42 5.46 -44.64 10.53
N GLU A 43 5.12 -44.51 11.81
CA GLU A 43 4.47 -45.60 12.54
C GLU A 43 3.05 -45.76 12.01
N ASN A 44 2.86 -46.88 11.33
CA ASN A 44 1.59 -47.42 10.86
C ASN A 44 0.63 -47.68 12.02
N GLU A 45 -0.30 -46.76 12.29
CA GLU A 45 -1.45 -47.00 13.17
C GLU A 45 -2.67 -47.45 12.36
N GLY A 46 -2.81 -48.79 12.29
CA GLY A 46 -4.05 -49.55 12.46
C GLY A 46 -5.35 -49.04 11.82
N GLU A 47 -5.73 -49.71 10.73
CA GLU A 47 -7.11 -49.81 10.25
C GLU A 47 -8.08 -50.18 11.39
N ASN A 48 -9.10 -49.35 11.63
CA ASN A 48 -10.39 -49.81 12.14
C ASN A 48 -11.50 -48.98 11.50
N ALA A 49 -12.27 -49.65 10.64
CA ALA A 49 -13.50 -49.16 10.08
C ALA A 49 -14.62 -49.13 11.14
N ALA A 50 -15.29 -47.99 11.26
CA ALA A 50 -16.69 -47.92 11.70
C ALA A 50 -17.34 -46.68 11.08
N GLU A 51 -18.35 -46.91 10.24
CA GLU A 51 -19.24 -45.90 9.66
C GLU A 51 -20.08 -45.22 10.74
N GLU A 52 -20.24 -43.89 10.67
CA GLU A 52 -21.54 -43.20 10.72
C GLU A 52 -21.35 -41.73 10.32
N GLY A 53 -22.15 -41.27 9.37
CA GLY A 53 -21.90 -40.03 8.63
C GLY A 53 -22.52 -38.76 9.21
N THR A 54 -22.02 -37.61 8.73
CA THR A 54 -22.76 -36.39 8.37
C THR A 54 -21.83 -35.44 7.63
N ASP A 55 -22.36 -34.75 6.63
CA ASP A 55 -21.75 -33.71 5.79
C ASP A 55 -20.84 -32.71 6.54
N ALA A 56 -19.57 -32.66 6.13
CA ALA A 56 -18.71 -31.47 6.14
C ALA A 56 -17.40 -31.81 5.38
N SER A 57 -16.97 -30.94 4.47
CA SER A 57 -15.73 -31.12 3.70
C SER A 57 -14.52 -31.35 4.63
N PRO A 58 -13.72 -32.41 4.44
CA PRO A 58 -12.64 -32.78 5.36
C PRO A 58 -11.41 -31.87 5.29
N LEU A 59 -11.40 -30.88 4.40
CA LEU A 59 -10.24 -30.01 4.17
C LEU A 59 -10.17 -28.85 5.18
N ALA A 60 -11.32 -28.25 5.54
CA ALA A 60 -11.37 -27.08 6.44
C ALA A 60 -10.99 -27.41 7.90
N GLY A 61 -11.36 -28.59 8.40
CA GLY A 61 -11.01 -29.02 9.76
C GLY A 61 -9.55 -29.43 9.92
N ILE A 62 -8.88 -29.82 8.84
CA ILE A 62 -7.44 -30.12 8.84
C ILE A 62 -6.64 -28.82 8.89
N GLU A 63 -7.10 -27.78 8.20
CA GLU A 63 -6.48 -26.46 8.19
C GLU A 63 -6.60 -25.75 9.55
N GLU A 64 -7.78 -25.78 10.17
CA GLU A 64 -8.02 -25.22 11.52
C GLU A 64 -7.24 -25.97 12.62
N HIS A 65 -7.16 -27.31 12.52
CA HIS A 65 -6.36 -28.14 13.42
C HIS A 65 -4.85 -27.97 13.19
N MET A 66 -4.41 -27.73 11.94
CA MET A 66 -3.02 -27.44 11.61
C MET A 66 -2.61 -26.05 12.06
N LEU A 67 -3.47 -25.03 11.91
CA LEU A 67 -3.26 -23.70 12.46
C LEU A 67 -3.18 -23.72 13.99
N GLY A 68 -4.07 -24.47 14.66
CA GLY A 68 -4.04 -24.65 16.11
C GLY A 68 -2.80 -25.40 16.62
N MET A 69 -2.31 -26.41 15.88
CA MET A 69 -1.04 -27.08 16.19
C MET A 69 0.19 -26.19 15.92
N VAL A 70 0.15 -25.37 14.86
CA VAL A 70 1.23 -24.43 14.53
C VAL A 70 1.28 -23.32 15.56
N HIS A 71 0.14 -22.73 15.95
CA HIS A 71 0.03 -21.76 17.05
C HIS A 71 0.45 -22.39 18.39
N GLY A 72 0.01 -23.61 18.71
CA GLY A 72 0.39 -24.30 19.94
C GLY A 72 1.89 -24.62 20.01
N ARG A 73 2.50 -25.06 18.91
CA ARG A 73 3.95 -25.31 18.83
C ARG A 73 4.77 -24.02 18.84
N LEU A 74 4.31 -22.97 18.17
CA LEU A 74 4.95 -21.64 18.21
C LEU A 74 4.88 -21.05 19.62
N ALA A 75 3.71 -21.10 20.28
CA ALA A 75 3.56 -20.68 21.69
C ALA A 75 4.47 -21.47 22.64
N ASP A 76 4.64 -22.77 22.41
CA ASP A 76 5.56 -23.60 23.20
C ASP A 76 7.06 -23.35 22.89
N LEU A 77 7.39 -22.82 21.71
CA LEU A 77 8.76 -22.47 21.27
C LEU A 77 9.13 -21.01 21.56
N LEU A 78 8.13 -20.12 21.69
CA LEU A 78 8.30 -18.72 22.06
C LEU A 78 8.92 -18.65 23.47
N GLY A 79 10.18 -18.20 23.54
CA GLY A 79 10.91 -18.04 24.80
C GLY A 79 11.54 -19.31 25.39
N LYS A 80 11.32 -20.50 24.82
CA LYS A 80 12.08 -21.70 25.18
C LYS A 80 13.31 -21.79 24.27
N SER A 81 14.49 -21.54 24.84
CA SER A 81 15.73 -21.85 24.15
C SER A 81 15.69 -23.32 23.73
N SER A 82 15.92 -23.62 22.46
CA SER A 82 15.86 -24.98 21.92
C SER A 82 16.86 -25.96 22.54
N GLY A 83 17.62 -25.56 23.58
CA GLY A 83 18.70 -26.31 24.21
C GLY A 83 19.96 -26.36 23.34
N TYR A 84 19.77 -26.20 22.02
CA TYR A 84 20.82 -26.22 21.03
C TYR A 84 21.82 -25.10 21.29
N ILE A 85 21.36 -23.86 21.44
CA ILE A 85 22.23 -22.69 21.68
C ILE A 85 23.01 -22.88 22.99
N GLU A 86 22.38 -23.41 24.04
CA GLU A 86 22.99 -23.71 25.34
C GLU A 86 24.03 -24.83 25.25
N SER A 87 23.86 -25.77 24.32
CA SER A 87 24.79 -26.88 24.09
C SER A 87 26.04 -26.51 23.28
N LEU A 88 26.03 -25.35 22.60
CA LEU A 88 27.14 -24.92 21.76
C LEU A 88 28.42 -24.68 22.59
N PRO A 89 29.61 -25.00 22.03
CA PRO A 89 30.91 -24.60 22.58
C PRO A 89 30.99 -23.08 22.79
N VAL A 90 31.81 -22.66 23.76
CA VAL A 90 31.96 -21.24 24.13
C VAL A 90 32.42 -20.40 22.94
N GLU A 91 33.31 -20.94 22.11
CA GLU A 91 33.82 -20.28 20.91
C GLU A 91 32.70 -19.98 19.91
N ILE A 92 31.73 -20.87 19.77
CA ILE A 92 30.58 -20.67 18.86
C ILE A 92 29.60 -19.67 19.49
N LYS A 93 29.35 -19.75 20.80
CA LYS A 93 28.52 -18.76 21.51
C LYS A 93 29.10 -17.35 21.40
N LEU A 94 30.41 -17.19 21.47
CA LEU A 94 31.09 -15.92 21.23
C LEU A 94 30.80 -15.37 19.82
N ASN A 95 30.74 -16.24 18.81
CA ASN A 95 30.35 -15.82 17.45
C ASN A 95 28.88 -15.41 17.39
N VAL A 96 27.97 -16.11 18.08
CA VAL A 96 26.55 -15.72 18.17
C VAL A 96 26.41 -14.33 18.83
N GLU A 97 27.12 -14.08 19.93
CA GLU A 97 27.13 -12.75 20.56
C GLU A 97 27.75 -11.67 19.65
N ALA A 98 28.79 -12.02 18.88
CA ALA A 98 29.34 -11.11 17.87
C ALA A 98 28.32 -10.78 16.77
N LEU A 99 27.55 -11.76 16.30
CA LEU A 99 26.47 -11.56 15.32
C LEU A 99 25.35 -10.69 15.87
N LYS A 100 24.94 -10.87 17.14
CA LYS A 100 24.00 -9.95 17.81
C LYS A 100 24.53 -8.51 17.83
N GLY A 101 25.83 -8.33 18.07
CA GLY A 101 26.48 -7.01 17.98
C GLY A 101 26.48 -6.41 16.56
N VAL A 102 26.54 -7.24 15.51
CA VAL A 102 26.33 -6.78 14.12
C VAL A 102 24.86 -6.39 13.89
N GLN A 103 23.90 -7.17 14.40
CA GLN A 103 22.47 -6.88 14.30
C GLN A 103 22.12 -5.52 14.93
N VAL A 104 22.73 -5.17 16.07
CA VAL A 104 22.54 -3.85 16.69
C VAL A 104 22.88 -2.71 15.71
N LYS A 105 23.99 -2.82 14.97
CA LYS A 105 24.39 -1.80 13.99
C LYS A 105 23.44 -1.76 12.78
N GLN A 106 22.91 -2.90 12.37
CA GLN A 106 21.89 -2.94 11.32
C GLN A 106 20.61 -2.23 11.77
N ASN A 107 20.18 -2.49 13.01
CA ASN A 107 19.00 -1.84 13.57
C ASN A 107 19.18 -0.32 13.69
N GLU A 108 20.36 0.15 14.11
CA GLU A 108 20.69 1.59 14.13
C GLU A 108 20.56 2.23 12.73
N LEU A 109 21.06 1.54 11.68
CA LEU A 109 20.95 2.02 10.31
C LEU A 109 19.50 2.04 9.80
N HIS A 110 18.71 1.00 10.11
CA HIS A 110 17.29 0.96 9.78
C HIS A 110 16.50 2.07 10.49
N GLN A 111 16.80 2.33 11.76
CA GLN A 111 16.19 3.46 12.50
C GLN A 111 16.50 4.80 11.84
N GLN A 112 17.74 5.00 11.37
CA GLN A 112 18.10 6.21 10.64
C GLN A 112 17.32 6.31 9.31
N TYR A 113 17.25 5.22 8.54
CA TYR A 113 16.49 5.17 7.29
C TYR A 113 15.02 5.57 7.50
N LYS A 114 14.33 5.01 8.50
CA LYS A 114 12.92 5.36 8.78
C LYS A 114 12.72 6.80 9.22
N LYS A 115 13.65 7.36 10.01
CA LYS A 115 13.63 8.79 10.35
C LYS A 115 13.77 9.65 9.09
N GLU A 116 14.65 9.29 8.17
CA GLU A 116 14.81 9.99 6.89
C GLU A 116 13.58 9.86 5.99
N CYS A 117 12.94 8.69 5.94
CA CYS A 117 11.65 8.50 5.26
C CYS A 117 10.56 9.42 5.82
N LEU A 118 10.41 9.49 7.15
CA LEU A 118 9.43 10.36 7.78
C LEU A 118 9.67 11.85 7.47
N GLU A 119 10.94 12.29 7.45
CA GLU A 119 11.27 13.66 7.04
C GLU A 119 10.99 13.91 5.56
N LEU A 120 11.15 12.90 4.71
CA LEU A 120 10.78 12.97 3.29
C LEU A 120 9.27 13.08 3.12
N GLU A 121 8.49 12.26 3.81
CA GLU A 121 7.02 12.32 3.83
C GLU A 121 6.52 13.70 4.27
N LYS A 122 7.07 14.25 5.36
CA LYS A 122 6.78 15.62 5.82
C LYS A 122 7.04 16.65 4.73
N LYS A 123 8.20 16.56 4.06
CA LYS A 123 8.56 17.49 2.98
C LYS A 123 7.56 17.41 1.81
N TYR A 124 7.19 16.21 1.38
CA TYR A 124 6.26 16.04 0.25
C TYR A 124 4.82 16.41 0.61
N LEU A 125 4.40 16.22 1.87
CA LEU A 125 3.14 16.73 2.36
C LEU A 125 3.07 18.26 2.21
N GLU A 126 4.12 19.00 2.57
CA GLU A 126 4.15 20.46 2.38
C GLU A 126 4.05 20.87 0.89
N LEU A 127 4.58 20.06 -0.02
CA LEU A 127 4.45 20.28 -1.47
C LEU A 127 3.05 19.95 -2.00
N GLN A 128 2.36 18.99 -1.38
CA GLN A 128 1.00 18.59 -1.73
C GLN A 128 -0.06 19.55 -1.16
N LYS A 129 0.21 20.24 -0.03
CA LYS A 129 -0.75 21.15 0.62
C LYS A 129 -1.42 22.15 -0.34
N PRO A 130 -0.71 22.87 -1.22
CA PRO A 130 -1.37 23.78 -2.18
C PRO A 130 -2.36 23.07 -3.11
N LEU A 131 -2.09 21.80 -3.46
CA LEU A 131 -2.99 20.98 -4.27
C LEU A 131 -4.22 20.57 -3.47
N TYR A 132 -4.06 20.18 -2.21
CA TYR A 132 -5.19 19.87 -1.32
C TYR A 132 -6.04 21.11 -1.01
N GLU A 133 -5.42 22.27 -0.79
CA GLU A 133 -6.13 23.54 -0.64
C GLU A 133 -6.89 23.90 -1.92
N ARG A 134 -6.29 23.68 -3.10
CA ARG A 134 -6.96 23.89 -4.38
C ARG A 134 -8.16 22.96 -4.56
N ARG A 135 -8.00 21.67 -4.24
CA ARG A 135 -9.08 20.67 -4.23
C ARG A 135 -10.21 21.09 -3.30
N SER A 136 -9.88 21.44 -2.05
CA SER A 136 -10.86 21.90 -1.05
C SER A 136 -11.60 23.16 -1.51
N ALA A 137 -10.93 24.09 -2.20
CA ALA A 137 -11.57 25.28 -2.75
C ALA A 137 -12.60 24.95 -3.85
N ILE A 138 -12.35 23.93 -4.67
CA ILE A 138 -13.28 23.47 -5.71
C ILE A 138 -14.45 22.72 -5.06
N ILE A 139 -14.17 21.74 -4.19
CA ILE A 139 -15.19 20.94 -3.49
C ILE A 139 -16.17 21.84 -2.74
N ASN A 140 -15.67 22.86 -2.04
CA ASN A 140 -16.50 23.75 -1.24
C ASN A 140 -17.12 24.92 -2.04
N GLY A 141 -16.91 24.98 -3.37
CA GLY A 141 -17.42 26.07 -4.21
C GLY A 141 -16.85 27.44 -3.85
N LYS A 142 -15.65 27.50 -3.26
CA LYS A 142 -14.95 28.76 -2.96
C LYS A 142 -14.27 29.34 -4.20
N ALA A 143 -13.94 28.48 -5.17
CA ALA A 143 -13.35 28.88 -6.45
C ALA A 143 -13.88 28.00 -7.59
N ALA A 144 -14.06 28.59 -8.77
CA ALA A 144 -14.35 27.82 -9.98
C ALA A 144 -13.09 27.06 -10.46
N ALA A 145 -13.29 25.94 -11.14
CA ALA A 145 -12.23 25.23 -11.85
C ALA A 145 -11.69 26.08 -13.01
N THR A 146 -10.38 26.01 -13.27
CA THR A 146 -9.78 26.72 -14.41
C THR A 146 -9.93 25.92 -15.70
N PRO A 147 -9.87 26.57 -16.88
CA PRO A 147 -9.87 25.86 -18.16
C PRO A 147 -8.74 24.82 -18.27
N GLU A 148 -7.57 25.12 -17.72
CA GLU A 148 -6.41 24.21 -17.73
C GLU A 148 -6.65 22.96 -16.87
N GLU A 149 -7.26 23.12 -15.69
CA GLU A 149 -7.62 22.01 -14.81
C GLU A 149 -8.66 21.09 -15.46
N ILE A 150 -9.68 21.68 -16.09
CA ILE A 150 -10.71 20.92 -16.82
C ILE A 150 -10.07 20.17 -17.98
N GLN A 151 -9.26 20.85 -18.80
CA GLN A 151 -8.58 20.21 -19.92
C GLN A 151 -7.68 19.04 -19.48
N ALA A 152 -6.96 19.20 -18.37
CA ALA A 152 -6.13 18.14 -17.80
C ALA A 152 -6.99 16.96 -17.31
N GLY A 153 -8.11 17.23 -16.63
CA GLY A 153 -9.05 16.21 -16.16
C GLY A 153 -9.75 15.45 -17.30
N GLU A 154 -10.19 16.14 -18.35
CA GLU A 154 -10.76 15.49 -19.54
C GLU A 154 -9.71 14.61 -20.24
N ALA A 155 -8.45 15.05 -20.29
CA ALA A 155 -7.36 14.27 -20.87
C ALA A 155 -6.98 13.05 -20.02
N ALA A 156 -7.14 13.10 -18.69
CA ALA A 156 -6.98 11.94 -17.82
C ALA A 156 -8.13 10.94 -18.04
N SER A 157 -9.37 11.42 -17.98
CA SER A 157 -10.58 10.59 -18.18
C SER A 157 -10.55 9.88 -19.54
N ALA A 158 -10.18 10.60 -20.61
CA ALA A 158 -10.06 10.02 -21.95
C ALA A 158 -8.98 8.92 -22.05
N LYS A 159 -7.86 9.07 -21.32
CA LYS A 159 -6.79 8.05 -21.33
C LYS A 159 -7.17 6.80 -20.54
N GLU A 160 -7.80 6.99 -19.40
CA GLU A 160 -8.28 5.89 -18.56
C GLU A 160 -9.37 5.10 -19.28
N GLU A 161 -10.21 5.77 -20.06
CA GLU A 161 -11.39 5.17 -20.69
C GLU A 161 -11.17 4.77 -22.16
N ASP A 162 -9.99 4.97 -22.74
CA ASP A 162 -9.59 4.35 -24.02
C ASP A 162 -9.60 2.79 -23.92
N GLU A 163 -9.64 2.24 -22.70
CA GLU A 163 -9.82 0.82 -22.40
C GLU A 163 -11.31 0.39 -22.24
N GLU A 164 -12.23 1.30 -21.89
CA GLU A 164 -13.62 0.97 -21.45
C GLU A 164 -14.73 1.61 -22.32
N GLY A 165 -14.45 2.74 -23.01
CA GLY A 165 -15.20 3.22 -24.18
C GLY A 165 -16.36 4.21 -23.98
N ASP A 166 -16.56 4.82 -22.80
CA ASP A 166 -17.76 5.66 -22.52
C ASP A 166 -17.51 7.11 -22.05
N TYR A 167 -16.31 7.68 -22.28
CA TYR A 167 -16.11 9.11 -21.94
C TYR A 167 -16.94 10.02 -22.85
N THR A 168 -17.83 10.80 -22.26
CA THR A 168 -18.58 11.85 -22.97
C THR A 168 -18.01 13.24 -22.65
N PRO A 169 -17.37 13.92 -23.63
CA PRO A 169 -16.78 15.24 -23.40
C PRO A 169 -17.80 16.26 -22.90
N LEU A 170 -17.36 17.12 -21.98
CA LEU A 170 -18.25 18.11 -21.39
C LEU A 170 -18.61 19.23 -22.39
N PRO A 171 -19.81 19.84 -22.27
CA PRO A 171 -20.19 20.97 -23.10
C PRO A 171 -19.23 22.16 -22.92
N LYS A 172 -18.61 22.62 -24.02
CA LYS A 172 -17.61 23.70 -24.02
C LYS A 172 -18.19 25.11 -23.91
N ASP A 173 -19.51 25.25 -24.01
CA ASP A 173 -20.25 26.50 -23.94
C ASP A 173 -20.64 26.90 -22.50
N VAL A 174 -20.45 26.00 -21.53
CA VAL A 174 -20.69 26.27 -20.12
C VAL A 174 -19.44 26.86 -19.47
N THR A 175 -19.55 28.08 -18.93
CA THR A 175 -18.48 28.68 -18.14
C THR A 175 -18.42 28.07 -16.74
N PRO A 176 -17.25 27.62 -16.25
CA PRO A 176 -17.10 27.13 -14.89
C PRO A 176 -17.54 28.17 -13.87
N SER A 177 -18.32 27.75 -12.87
CA SER A 177 -18.80 28.58 -11.78
C SER A 177 -18.36 28.00 -10.44
N PRO A 178 -18.30 28.81 -9.36
CA PRO A 178 -17.92 28.33 -8.02
C PRO A 178 -19.09 27.56 -7.37
N SER A 179 -19.44 26.42 -7.96
CA SER A 179 -20.43 25.49 -7.43
C SER A 179 -19.70 24.34 -6.75
N GLY A 180 -19.96 24.13 -5.46
CA GLY A 180 -19.34 23.04 -4.70
C GLY A 180 -19.86 21.66 -5.13
N ILE A 181 -19.19 20.62 -4.69
CA ILE A 181 -19.53 19.21 -4.90
C ILE A 181 -20.21 18.71 -3.62
N PRO A 182 -21.54 18.52 -3.60
CA PRO A 182 -22.24 18.05 -2.42
C PRO A 182 -21.76 16.67 -2.00
N GLU A 183 -21.70 16.44 -0.68
CA GLU A 183 -21.44 15.12 -0.09
C GLU A 183 -20.15 14.45 -0.58
N PHE A 184 -19.16 15.24 -1.05
CA PHE A 184 -17.91 14.72 -1.61
C PHE A 184 -17.23 13.75 -0.65
N TRP A 185 -16.90 14.20 0.56
CA TRP A 185 -16.21 13.36 1.53
C TRP A 185 -17.05 12.20 2.06
N LEU A 186 -18.35 12.40 2.29
CA LEU A 186 -19.24 11.29 2.67
C LEU A 186 -19.22 10.18 1.60
N THR A 187 -19.31 10.57 0.32
CA THR A 187 -19.28 9.62 -0.80
C THR A 187 -17.93 8.94 -0.88
N SER A 188 -16.82 9.68 -0.79
CA SER A 188 -15.46 9.10 -0.78
C SER A 188 -15.27 8.10 0.37
N LEU A 189 -15.71 8.44 1.59
CA LEU A 189 -15.56 7.57 2.76
C LEU A 189 -16.45 6.31 2.65
N ARG A 190 -17.66 6.41 2.08
CA ARG A 190 -18.54 5.25 1.85
C ARG A 190 -18.07 4.33 0.74
N ASN A 191 -17.24 4.81 -0.18
CA ASN A 191 -16.67 3.97 -1.23
C ASN A 191 -15.38 3.26 -0.77
N HIS A 192 -14.89 3.50 0.44
CA HIS A 192 -13.80 2.73 1.03
C HIS A 192 -14.37 1.54 1.80
N VAL A 193 -13.85 0.33 1.53
CA VAL A 193 -14.42 -0.95 2.03
C VAL A 193 -14.60 -0.94 3.55
N ALA A 194 -13.53 -0.72 4.32
CA ALA A 194 -13.60 -0.78 5.79
C ALA A 194 -14.44 0.36 6.41
N LEU A 195 -14.48 1.54 5.77
CA LEU A 195 -15.20 2.69 6.34
C LEU A 195 -16.70 2.63 6.04
N ASN A 196 -17.07 2.00 4.93
CA ASN A 196 -18.47 1.81 4.56
C ASN A 196 -19.23 1.01 5.64
N GLU A 197 -18.59 0.01 6.23
CA GLU A 197 -19.17 -0.83 7.28
C GLU A 197 -19.38 -0.06 8.60
N LEU A 198 -18.54 0.94 8.87
CA LEU A 198 -18.60 1.76 10.06
C LEU A 198 -19.60 2.92 9.96
N ILE A 199 -19.88 3.41 8.75
CA ILE A 199 -20.73 4.60 8.55
C ILE A 199 -22.21 4.21 8.50
N THR A 200 -22.93 4.43 9.60
CA THR A 200 -24.37 4.22 9.63
C THR A 200 -25.14 5.35 8.93
N ASP A 201 -26.43 5.13 8.63
CA ASP A 201 -27.31 6.17 8.09
C ASP A 201 -27.51 7.37 9.03
N ARG A 202 -27.30 7.18 10.34
CA ARG A 202 -27.33 8.28 11.31
C ARG A 202 -26.07 9.14 11.16
N ASP A 203 -24.91 8.52 11.03
CA ASP A 203 -23.62 9.20 10.89
C ASP A 203 -23.52 9.95 9.57
N ALA A 204 -24.06 9.38 8.50
CA ALA A 204 -24.15 10.01 7.19
C ALA A 204 -24.81 11.41 7.26
N GLN A 205 -25.77 11.64 8.16
CA GLN A 205 -26.40 12.95 8.31
C GLN A 205 -25.43 14.01 8.86
N ALA A 206 -24.52 13.63 9.76
CA ALA A 206 -23.46 14.52 10.23
C ALA A 206 -22.35 14.67 9.20
N LEU A 207 -21.94 13.57 8.55
CA LEU A 207 -20.88 13.55 7.54
C LEU A 207 -21.20 14.35 6.27
N LYS A 208 -22.48 14.61 5.95
CA LYS A 208 -22.88 15.57 4.91
C LYS A 208 -22.28 16.97 5.11
N HIS A 209 -21.96 17.32 6.35
CA HIS A 209 -21.37 18.62 6.72
C HIS A 209 -19.83 18.61 6.72
N LEU A 210 -19.19 17.51 6.35
CA LEU A 210 -17.74 17.39 6.27
C LEU A 210 -17.21 18.12 5.03
N LYS A 211 -16.38 19.15 5.25
CA LYS A 211 -15.81 20.04 4.23
C LYS A 211 -14.45 19.60 3.72
N ASP A 212 -13.63 19.05 4.62
CA ASP A 212 -12.25 18.71 4.33
C ASP A 212 -11.72 17.65 5.30
N VAL A 213 -10.83 16.79 4.81
CA VAL A 213 -10.06 15.84 5.62
C VAL A 213 -8.58 16.09 5.33
N ARG A 214 -7.81 16.43 6.36
CA ARG A 214 -6.40 16.84 6.24
C ARG A 214 -5.48 15.96 7.06
N LEU A 215 -4.30 15.70 6.48
CA LEU A 215 -3.17 15.08 7.17
C LEU A 215 -2.23 16.16 7.71
N GLN A 216 -1.73 15.96 8.93
CA GLN A 216 -0.64 16.75 9.49
C GLN A 216 0.29 15.85 10.32
N TYR A 217 1.57 15.80 9.96
CA TYR A 217 2.60 15.20 10.83
C TYR A 217 2.86 16.06 12.08
N LEU A 218 3.12 15.40 13.20
CA LEU A 218 3.52 16.05 14.44
C LEU A 218 4.93 16.62 14.30
N LYS A 219 5.12 17.87 14.75
CA LYS A 219 6.44 18.51 14.77
C LYS A 219 7.10 18.33 16.12
N GLU A 220 8.42 18.26 16.10
CA GLU A 220 9.22 18.31 17.32
C GLU A 220 8.91 19.61 18.09
N GLY A 221 8.36 19.48 19.29
CA GLY A 221 7.98 20.64 20.09
C GLY A 221 6.64 21.28 19.75
N ASP A 222 5.75 20.59 19.02
CA ASP A 222 4.31 20.91 18.97
C ASP A 222 3.70 20.75 20.38
N ALA A 223 4.00 21.69 21.27
CA ALA A 223 3.53 21.75 22.65
C ALA A 223 2.07 22.23 22.78
N ALA A 224 1.36 22.39 21.66
CA ALA A 224 0.01 22.95 21.63
C ALA A 224 -1.09 21.93 22.00
N THR A 225 -0.77 20.63 21.98
CA THR A 225 -1.70 19.54 22.33
C THR A 225 -1.05 18.62 23.36
N ASP A 226 -1.07 19.05 24.62
CA ASP A 226 -0.74 18.26 25.82
C ASP A 226 0.71 17.84 26.08
N LYS A 227 0.96 17.58 27.38
CA LYS A 227 2.17 16.90 27.87
C LYS A 227 2.37 15.53 27.20
N GLU A 228 1.31 14.94 26.66
CA GLU A 228 1.27 13.57 26.18
C GLU A 228 1.83 13.38 24.76
N THR A 229 1.78 14.40 23.89
CA THR A 229 2.29 14.32 22.51
C THR A 229 3.70 14.89 22.34
N LYS A 230 4.23 15.53 23.40
CA LYS A 230 5.45 16.33 23.31
C LYS A 230 6.69 15.49 22.94
N GLY A 231 7.19 15.71 21.73
CA GLY A 231 8.43 15.11 21.23
C GLY A 231 8.29 13.72 20.64
N LYS A 232 7.06 13.17 20.58
CA LYS A 232 6.80 11.88 19.94
C LYS A 232 6.51 12.06 18.45
N PRO A 233 7.05 11.20 17.57
CA PRO A 233 6.66 11.17 16.16
C PRO A 233 5.22 10.63 16.03
N GLY A 234 4.56 11.00 14.92
CA GLY A 234 3.19 10.62 14.67
C GLY A 234 2.53 11.55 13.66
N PHE A 235 1.25 11.33 13.43
CA PHE A 235 0.43 12.16 12.55
C PHE A 235 -0.95 12.38 13.14
N LYS A 236 -1.66 13.37 12.61
CA LYS A 236 -3.07 13.61 12.92
C LYS A 236 -3.89 13.79 11.65
N ILE A 237 -5.11 13.28 11.72
CA ILE A 237 -6.15 13.47 10.73
C ILE A 237 -7.12 14.52 11.29
N ILE A 238 -7.39 15.56 10.51
CA ILE A 238 -8.23 16.68 10.90
C ILE A 238 -9.45 16.69 9.98
N PHE A 239 -10.62 16.50 10.56
CA PHE A 239 -11.91 16.59 9.90
C PHE A 239 -12.50 17.98 10.12
N GLU A 240 -12.66 18.77 9.06
CA GLU A 240 -13.28 20.09 9.12
C GLU A 240 -14.76 20.01 8.79
N PHE A 241 -15.61 20.38 9.75
CA PHE A 241 -17.04 20.43 9.58
C PHE A 241 -17.51 21.88 9.43
N GLU A 242 -18.56 22.05 8.65
CA GLU A 242 -19.37 23.24 8.77
C GLU A 242 -20.29 23.20 9.98
N LYS A 243 -20.85 24.37 10.30
CA LYS A 243 -21.88 24.48 11.33
C LYS A 243 -23.04 23.55 10.97
N ASN A 244 -23.28 22.59 11.85
CA ASN A 244 -24.26 21.53 11.67
C ASN A 244 -25.16 21.40 12.90
N ASP A 245 -26.16 20.50 12.84
CA ASP A 245 -27.15 20.31 13.91
C ASP A 245 -26.73 19.27 14.97
N PHE A 246 -25.54 18.66 14.84
CA PHE A 246 -25.13 17.51 15.66
C PHE A 246 -24.17 17.89 16.80
N PHE A 247 -23.14 18.68 16.49
CA PHE A 247 -22.12 19.10 17.45
C PHE A 247 -21.63 20.52 17.17
N ASP A 248 -20.94 21.12 18.14
CA ASP A 248 -20.39 22.48 18.03
C ASP A 248 -18.93 22.53 17.53
N ASN A 249 -18.24 21.38 17.46
CA ASN A 249 -16.88 21.31 16.92
C ASN A 249 -16.84 21.73 15.44
N GLU A 250 -15.93 22.64 15.11
CA GLU A 250 -15.56 22.92 13.71
C GLU A 250 -14.49 21.94 13.21
N LEU A 251 -13.60 21.50 14.11
CA LEU A 251 -12.53 20.54 13.82
C LEU A 251 -12.65 19.35 14.77
N LEU A 252 -12.66 18.14 14.21
CA LEU A 252 -12.41 16.91 14.94
C LEU A 252 -11.02 16.41 14.54
N GLU A 253 -10.16 16.19 15.51
CA GLU A 253 -8.81 15.68 15.29
C GLU A 253 -8.68 14.26 15.85
N LYS A 254 -8.02 13.39 15.09
CA LYS A 254 -7.58 12.07 15.51
C LYS A 254 -6.06 12.01 15.37
N THR A 255 -5.36 11.78 16.47
CA THR A 255 -3.88 11.78 16.51
C THR A 255 -3.38 10.37 16.79
N TYR A 256 -2.45 9.90 15.98
CA TYR A 256 -1.76 8.64 16.15
C TYR A 256 -0.30 8.91 16.51
N LEU A 257 0.12 8.40 17.67
CA LEU A 257 1.49 8.51 18.15
C LEU A 257 2.25 7.23 17.84
N TYR A 258 3.47 7.38 17.34
CA TYR A 258 4.42 6.28 17.22
C TYR A 258 5.27 6.18 18.49
N GLN A 259 5.76 4.97 18.77
CA GLN A 259 6.80 4.72 19.76
C GLN A 259 8.10 5.42 19.33
N GLU A 260 8.95 5.76 20.31
CA GLU A 260 10.25 6.40 20.04
C GLU A 260 11.23 5.42 19.36
N GLU A 261 11.15 4.15 19.74
CA GLU A 261 11.93 3.06 19.15
C GLU A 261 11.16 2.43 17.99
N VAL A 262 11.86 2.17 16.90
CA VAL A 262 11.36 1.43 15.76
C VAL A 262 11.22 -0.04 16.18
N GLY A 263 10.12 -0.69 15.79
CA GLY A 263 9.83 -2.07 16.14
C GLY A 263 10.85 -3.07 15.56
N TYR A 264 10.70 -4.34 15.94
CA TYR A 264 11.58 -5.41 15.46
C TYR A 264 11.60 -5.54 13.93
N SER A 265 10.47 -5.31 13.26
CA SER A 265 10.37 -5.32 11.80
C SER A 265 11.14 -4.18 11.13
N GLY A 266 11.51 -3.15 11.89
CA GLY A 266 12.11 -1.94 11.35
C GLY A 266 11.09 -0.86 10.97
N ASP A 267 9.81 -1.00 11.33
CA ASP A 267 8.76 0.02 11.11
C ASP A 267 8.37 0.76 12.40
N PHE A 268 7.74 1.92 12.25
CA PHE A 268 7.16 2.63 13.39
C PHE A 268 6.03 1.80 13.98
N VAL A 269 6.09 1.60 15.30
CA VAL A 269 5.03 0.92 16.05
C VAL A 269 4.12 1.98 16.66
N TYR A 270 2.81 1.75 16.64
CA TYR A 270 1.88 2.62 17.32
C TYR A 270 2.02 2.55 18.85
N ASP A 271 2.01 3.71 19.48
CA ASP A 271 1.99 3.87 20.94
C ASP A 271 0.56 4.11 21.43
N ARG A 272 -0.14 5.06 20.80
CA ARG A 272 -1.48 5.47 21.24
C ARG A 272 -2.26 6.21 20.15
N ALA A 273 -3.56 5.97 20.11
CA ALA A 273 -4.54 6.80 19.40
C ALA A 273 -5.21 7.81 20.35
N ILE A 274 -5.37 9.06 19.92
CA ILE A 274 -5.99 10.14 20.71
C ILE A 274 -7.08 10.79 19.87
N GLY A 275 -8.34 10.63 20.28
CA GLY A 275 -9.49 11.29 19.67
C GLY A 275 -9.83 12.64 20.29
N THR A 276 -10.55 13.46 19.53
CA THR A 276 -11.16 14.69 20.04
C THR A 276 -12.47 14.39 20.76
N VAL A 277 -12.68 15.04 21.92
CA VAL A 277 -13.99 15.00 22.60
C VAL A 277 -15.02 15.79 21.78
N ILE A 278 -16.06 15.09 21.34
CA ILE A 278 -17.15 15.69 20.56
C ILE A 278 -18.11 16.44 21.49
N GLN A 279 -18.37 17.71 21.19
CA GLN A 279 -19.29 18.59 21.88
C GLN A 279 -20.69 18.42 21.27
N TRP A 280 -21.31 17.27 21.57
CA TRP A 280 -22.65 16.93 21.08
C TRP A 280 -23.70 17.94 21.56
N LYS A 281 -24.62 18.27 20.65
CA LYS A 281 -25.83 19.02 20.97
C LYS A 281 -26.84 18.12 21.67
N GLU A 282 -27.81 18.75 22.33
CA GLU A 282 -28.86 18.05 23.07
C GLU A 282 -29.57 17.02 22.18
N ASP A 283 -29.63 15.77 22.64
CA ASP A 283 -30.22 14.61 21.93
C ASP A 283 -29.63 14.30 20.54
N LYS A 284 -28.39 14.74 20.27
CA LYS A 284 -27.72 14.54 18.97
C LYS A 284 -26.48 13.65 19.03
N ASP A 285 -26.21 13.05 20.17
CA ASP A 285 -25.12 12.10 20.34
C ASP A 285 -25.38 10.83 19.50
N LEU A 286 -24.62 10.69 18.42
CA LEU A 286 -24.77 9.58 17.48
C LEU A 286 -24.15 8.28 18.02
N THR A 287 -23.22 8.38 18.97
CA THR A 287 -22.51 7.23 19.57
C THR A 287 -23.35 6.50 20.61
N LYS A 288 -24.46 7.08 21.06
CA LYS A 288 -25.37 6.45 22.01
C LYS A 288 -26.44 5.62 21.30
N GLU A 289 -26.53 4.36 21.69
CA GLU A 289 -27.68 3.51 21.40
C GLU A 289 -28.76 3.74 22.46
N PHE A 290 -29.96 4.17 22.04
CA PHE A 290 -31.10 4.30 22.93
C PHE A 290 -31.97 3.04 22.86
N GLU A 291 -31.76 2.09 23.77
CA GLU A 291 -32.76 1.05 24.03
C GLU A 291 -33.96 1.66 24.75
N ILE A 292 -35.07 1.89 24.04
CA ILE A 292 -36.36 2.20 24.69
C ILE A 292 -36.93 0.91 25.28
N LYS A 293 -36.38 0.48 26.41
CA LYS A 293 -37.02 -0.54 27.26
C LYS A 293 -38.29 0.10 27.84
N LYS A 294 -39.46 -0.23 27.27
CA LYS A 294 -40.76 0.04 27.88
C LYS A 294 -40.83 -0.71 29.22
N GLN A 295 -40.37 -0.08 30.29
CA GLN A 295 -40.38 -0.66 31.62
C GLN A 295 -41.81 -0.65 32.15
N ARG A 296 -42.46 -1.82 32.11
CA ARG A 296 -43.63 -2.09 32.95
C ARG A 296 -43.12 -2.30 34.38
N ASN A 297 -43.37 -1.29 35.20
CA ASN A 297 -43.05 -1.17 36.62
C ASN A 297 -43.07 -2.52 37.39
N LYS A 298 -41.90 -2.95 37.90
CA LYS A 298 -41.76 -3.81 39.08
C LYS A 298 -40.47 -3.45 39.80
N ASN A 299 -40.61 -3.13 41.09
CA ASN A 299 -39.56 -2.84 42.07
C ASN A 299 -38.31 -3.71 41.89
N THR A 300 -37.18 -3.10 41.53
CA THR A 300 -35.84 -3.43 42.05
C THR A 300 -34.88 -2.30 41.69
N ASN A 301 -34.50 -1.51 42.68
CA ASN A 301 -33.33 -0.62 42.63
C ASN A 301 -32.08 -1.50 42.58
N ARG A 302 -31.30 -1.40 41.50
CA ARG A 302 -29.84 -1.51 41.51
C ARG A 302 -29.30 -1.14 40.13
N THR A 303 -28.84 0.09 40.01
CA THR A 303 -27.94 0.52 38.94
C THR A 303 -26.54 0.39 39.53
N GLN A 304 -25.76 -0.60 39.10
CA GLN A 304 -24.33 -0.66 39.39
C GLN A 304 -23.61 0.20 38.36
N GLY A 305 -22.88 1.20 38.84
CA GLY A 305 -21.88 1.91 38.04
C GLY A 305 -20.70 0.97 37.81
N ILE A 306 -20.22 0.93 36.58
CA ILE A 306 -19.01 0.21 36.21
C ILE A 306 -17.83 1.10 36.64
N GLU A 307 -17.11 0.61 37.64
CA GLU A 307 -15.85 1.17 38.13
C GLU A 307 -14.73 0.48 37.35
N ASN A 308 -13.76 1.25 36.86
CA ASN A 308 -12.59 0.77 36.12
C ASN A 308 -11.85 -0.36 36.87
N GLY A 309 -11.52 -1.48 36.20
CA GLY A 309 -10.31 -2.21 36.59
C GLY A 309 -10.20 -3.72 36.38
N ASP A 310 -11.21 -4.44 35.91
CA ASP A 310 -11.11 -5.90 35.68
C ASP A 310 -11.72 -6.26 34.32
N TYR A 311 -11.01 -5.96 33.22
CA TYR A 311 -11.32 -6.57 31.92
C TYR A 311 -10.79 -8.01 31.94
N ASP A 312 -11.58 -8.97 31.47
CA ASP A 312 -11.07 -10.32 31.27
C ASP A 312 -10.22 -10.44 30.00
N GLU A 313 -9.62 -11.60 29.76
CA GLU A 313 -8.70 -11.83 28.64
C GLU A 313 -9.41 -11.69 27.29
N GLU A 314 -10.66 -12.15 27.19
CA GLU A 314 -11.50 -12.04 25.99
C GLU A 314 -11.88 -10.57 25.71
N GLU A 315 -12.26 -9.81 26.75
CA GLU A 315 -12.51 -8.37 26.62
C GLU A 315 -11.25 -7.59 26.23
N LEU A 316 -10.06 -8.03 26.66
CA LEU A 316 -8.80 -7.40 26.30
C LEU A 316 -8.42 -7.69 24.84
N GLU A 317 -8.61 -8.93 24.37
CA GLU A 317 -8.41 -9.33 22.97
C GLU A 317 -9.35 -8.53 22.04
N GLU A 318 -10.63 -8.40 22.37
CA GLU A 318 -11.58 -7.58 21.61
C GLU A 318 -11.19 -6.10 21.57
N LEU A 319 -10.60 -5.57 22.65
CA LEU A 319 -10.13 -4.19 22.70
C LEU A 319 -8.87 -3.98 21.86
N GLU A 320 -8.00 -4.98 21.79
CA GLU A 320 -6.79 -4.97 20.96
C GLU A 320 -7.17 -5.02 19.47
N GLU A 321 -8.08 -5.90 19.07
CA GLU A 321 -8.60 -5.99 17.70
C GLU A 321 -9.21 -4.65 17.25
N LYS A 322 -10.09 -4.05 18.06
CA LYS A 322 -10.67 -2.73 17.76
C LYS A 322 -9.63 -1.62 17.66
N LEU A 323 -8.52 -1.72 18.40
CA LEU A 323 -7.44 -0.74 18.33
C LEU A 323 -6.60 -0.93 17.07
N GLU A 324 -6.38 -2.17 16.63
CA GLU A 324 -5.70 -2.49 15.37
C GLU A 324 -6.51 -2.01 14.16
N GLU A 325 -7.82 -2.28 14.15
CA GLU A 325 -8.75 -1.72 13.15
C GLU A 325 -8.68 -0.19 13.12
N ASP A 326 -8.65 0.46 14.28
CA ASP A 326 -8.55 1.92 14.40
C ASP A 326 -7.25 2.49 13.80
N TYR A 327 -6.13 1.76 13.95
CA TYR A 327 -4.86 2.11 13.33
C TYR A 327 -4.89 1.90 11.82
N GLN A 328 -5.47 0.79 11.36
CA GLN A 328 -5.59 0.48 9.93
C GLN A 328 -6.41 1.54 9.21
N ILE A 329 -7.56 1.94 9.77
CA ILE A 329 -8.39 3.04 9.25
C ILE A 329 -7.61 4.36 9.20
N GLY A 330 -6.77 4.60 10.21
CA GLY A 330 -5.89 5.76 10.27
C GLY A 330 -4.89 5.79 9.11
N GLU A 331 -4.28 4.65 8.79
CA GLU A 331 -3.37 4.50 7.64
C GLU A 331 -4.12 4.59 6.31
N ASP A 332 -5.29 3.96 6.17
CA ASP A 332 -6.08 4.05 4.94
C ASP A 332 -6.49 5.50 4.64
N LEU A 333 -6.90 6.26 5.66
CA LEU A 333 -7.16 7.69 5.51
C LEU A 333 -5.91 8.46 5.08
N LYS A 334 -4.75 8.17 5.68
CA LYS A 334 -3.47 8.85 5.44
C LYS A 334 -2.88 8.55 4.06
N GLU A 335 -2.82 7.28 3.68
CA GLU A 335 -2.10 6.79 2.50
C GLU A 335 -3.00 6.64 1.27
N LYS A 336 -4.29 6.33 1.46
CA LYS A 336 -5.21 6.07 0.35
C LYS A 336 -6.21 7.20 0.14
N ILE A 337 -7.09 7.46 1.11
CA ILE A 337 -8.26 8.32 0.93
C ILE A 337 -7.86 9.79 0.77
N ILE A 338 -7.01 10.35 1.64
CA ILE A 338 -6.61 11.75 1.53
C ILE A 338 -5.84 12.03 0.22
N PRO A 339 -4.88 11.18 -0.22
CA PRO A 339 -4.20 11.38 -1.48
C PRO A 339 -5.08 11.17 -2.72
N ARG A 340 -6.00 10.19 -2.68
CA ARG A 340 -6.80 9.74 -3.83
C ARG A 340 -8.31 10.00 -3.68
N ALA A 341 -8.70 11.03 -2.93
CA ALA A 341 -10.10 11.29 -2.58
C ALA A 341 -11.06 11.38 -3.79
N ILE A 342 -10.58 11.83 -4.95
CA ILE A 342 -11.38 11.89 -6.19
C ILE A 342 -11.66 10.49 -6.75
N ASP A 343 -10.72 9.57 -6.66
CA ASP A 343 -10.87 8.19 -7.14
C ASP A 343 -11.84 7.42 -6.24
N TYR A 344 -11.79 7.66 -4.93
CA TYR A 344 -12.82 7.18 -4.01
C TYR A 344 -14.18 7.83 -4.28
N PHE A 345 -14.23 9.13 -4.58
CA PHE A 345 -15.51 9.79 -4.90
C PHE A 345 -16.17 9.22 -6.16
N THR A 346 -15.39 8.95 -7.21
CA THR A 346 -15.88 8.37 -8.47
C THR A 346 -16.11 6.87 -8.39
N GLY A 347 -15.60 6.20 -7.34
CA GLY A 347 -15.64 4.75 -7.18
C GLY A 347 -14.54 4.00 -7.93
N LYS A 348 -13.65 4.72 -8.65
CA LYS A 348 -12.52 4.12 -9.37
C LYS A 348 -11.50 3.47 -8.42
N ALA A 349 -11.37 3.98 -7.19
CA ALA A 349 -10.47 3.40 -6.20
C ALA A 349 -10.76 1.91 -5.91
N LEU A 350 -12.04 1.50 -5.95
CA LEU A 350 -12.45 0.11 -5.72
C LEU A 350 -11.88 -0.86 -6.75
N GLN A 351 -11.69 -0.41 -7.99
CA GLN A 351 -11.09 -1.26 -9.03
C GLN A 351 -9.64 -1.60 -8.68
N TYR A 352 -8.89 -0.66 -8.12
CA TYR A 352 -7.51 -0.90 -7.71
C TYR A 352 -7.43 -1.78 -6.45
N GLU A 353 -8.32 -1.57 -5.48
CA GLU A 353 -8.38 -2.42 -4.28
C GLU A 353 -8.73 -3.87 -4.63
N MET A 354 -9.66 -4.11 -5.56
CA MET A 354 -10.00 -5.47 -6.02
C MET A 354 -8.88 -6.14 -6.82
N LEU A 355 -8.10 -5.37 -7.60
CA LEU A 355 -6.96 -5.91 -8.34
C LEU A 355 -5.81 -6.32 -7.42
N GLU A 356 -5.64 -5.65 -6.26
CA GLU A 356 -4.65 -6.04 -5.25
C GLU A 356 -5.02 -7.37 -4.56
N GLU A 357 -6.30 -7.74 -4.50
CA GLU A 357 -6.75 -9.03 -3.94
C GLU A 357 -6.60 -10.21 -4.92
N ASP A 358 -6.73 -9.99 -6.23
CA ASP A 358 -6.64 -11.05 -7.26
C ASP A 358 -5.18 -11.45 -7.63
N ASP A 359 -4.17 -10.66 -7.29
CA ASP A 359 -2.75 -10.94 -7.58
C ASP A 359 -2.13 -12.02 -6.65
N ASP A 360 -2.85 -12.48 -5.62
CA ASP A 360 -2.40 -13.57 -4.74
C ASP A 360 -2.74 -14.99 -5.28
N ASP A 361 -3.57 -15.11 -6.34
CA ASP A 361 -4.05 -16.40 -6.86
C ASP A 361 -3.34 -16.88 -8.16
N ASP A 362 -2.42 -16.11 -8.77
CA ASP A 362 -1.81 -16.46 -10.08
C ASP A 362 -0.34 -16.95 -10.02
N PHE A 363 0.04 -17.62 -8.91
CA PHE A 363 1.23 -18.49 -8.88
C PHE A 363 0.87 -19.90 -9.39
N ASP A 364 0.25 -20.01 -10.57
CA ASP A 364 0.17 -21.29 -11.29
C ASP A 364 1.56 -21.56 -11.88
N LEU A 365 2.32 -22.41 -11.18
CA LEU A 365 3.61 -22.91 -11.63
C LEU A 365 3.38 -23.66 -12.95
N GLU A 366 3.55 -22.97 -14.09
CA GLU A 366 3.70 -23.63 -15.38
C GLU A 366 4.91 -24.58 -15.27
N GLU A 367 4.59 -25.86 -15.09
CA GLU A 367 5.49 -27.01 -15.14
C GLU A 367 6.19 -26.95 -16.51
N GLU A 368 7.46 -26.52 -16.54
CA GLU A 368 8.29 -26.65 -17.74
C GLU A 368 8.43 -28.14 -18.05
N GLU A 369 7.65 -28.64 -19.02
CA GLU A 369 7.87 -29.96 -19.60
C GLU A 369 9.25 -29.98 -20.30
N ASP A 370 10.17 -30.68 -19.64
CA ASP A 370 11.53 -30.99 -20.06
C ASP A 370 11.50 -31.91 -21.30
N ASP A 371 11.51 -31.33 -22.50
CA ASP A 371 11.74 -32.07 -23.75
C ASP A 371 13.26 -32.28 -23.95
N GLU A 372 13.82 -33.23 -23.22
CA GLU A 372 15.07 -33.92 -23.54
C GLU A 372 14.93 -34.61 -24.92
N ASP A 373 15.66 -34.13 -25.94
CA ASP A 373 16.48 -34.96 -26.87
C ASP A 373 16.65 -34.31 -28.24
N ARG A 374 17.85 -33.75 -28.54
CA ARG A 374 18.58 -34.10 -29.78
C ARG A 374 20.05 -33.67 -29.73
N PHE A 375 20.90 -34.59 -29.31
CA PHE A 375 22.32 -34.57 -29.68
C PHE A 375 22.45 -34.87 -31.18
N GLU A 376 23.14 -33.99 -31.91
CA GLU A 376 23.94 -34.37 -33.09
C GLU A 376 24.99 -33.27 -33.34
N ASP A 377 26.17 -33.50 -32.77
CA ASP A 377 27.43 -32.88 -33.14
C ASP A 377 27.97 -33.59 -34.38
N GLU A 378 28.04 -32.92 -35.53
CA GLU A 378 29.04 -33.25 -36.55
C GLU A 378 29.59 -31.98 -37.24
N SER A 379 30.92 -32.01 -37.35
CA SER A 379 31.90 -30.99 -37.67
C SER A 379 32.00 -30.55 -39.15
N GLU A 380 32.43 -29.29 -39.31
CA GLU A 380 33.29 -28.68 -40.36
C GLU A 380 33.22 -29.14 -41.83
N SER A 381 32.89 -28.19 -42.73
CA SER A 381 33.65 -27.98 -43.97
C SER A 381 33.33 -26.62 -44.64
N GLU A 382 34.38 -25.86 -44.95
CA GLU A 382 34.39 -24.64 -45.78
C GLU A 382 33.97 -24.92 -47.24
N ASP A 383 33.19 -24.02 -47.87
CA ASP A 383 33.54 -23.34 -49.13
C ASP A 383 32.36 -22.55 -49.78
N ASP A 384 32.70 -21.32 -50.15
CA ASP A 384 32.16 -20.28 -51.04
C ASP A 384 30.91 -20.53 -51.96
N VAL A 385 29.92 -19.61 -51.83
CA VAL A 385 29.01 -18.90 -52.81
C VAL A 385 28.48 -19.59 -54.11
N PRO A 386 27.41 -19.08 -54.81
CA PRO A 386 26.45 -18.00 -54.49
C PRO A 386 24.96 -18.24 -54.93
N VAL A 387 24.11 -17.23 -54.64
CA VAL A 387 23.14 -16.60 -55.60
C VAL A 387 21.64 -17.05 -55.65
N ARG A 388 20.81 -16.04 -55.32
CA ARG A 388 19.54 -15.57 -55.93
C ARG A 388 18.16 -16.02 -55.44
N ARG A 389 17.43 -14.95 -55.06
CA ARG A 389 15.98 -14.81 -54.93
C ARG A 389 15.22 -15.07 -56.24
N ARG A 390 14.07 -15.73 -56.05
CA ARG A 390 12.76 -15.68 -56.75
C ARG A 390 12.71 -14.96 -58.11
N GLY A 391 12.27 -15.71 -59.12
CA GLY A 391 11.76 -15.19 -60.38
C GLY A 391 10.23 -15.26 -60.46
N GLY A 392 9.67 -14.27 -61.14
CA GLY A 392 8.38 -14.31 -61.84
C GLY A 392 7.57 -13.02 -61.67
N VAL A 393 6.90 -12.41 -62.65
CA VAL A 393 6.77 -12.55 -64.12
C VAL A 393 6.12 -11.21 -64.59
N ALA A 394 6.48 -10.75 -65.81
CA ALA A 394 5.78 -9.80 -66.71
C ALA A 394 5.50 -8.35 -66.21
N GLY A 395 5.56 -7.29 -67.01
CA GLY A 395 5.81 -7.09 -68.43
C GLY A 395 5.38 -5.66 -68.83
N ARG A 396 5.97 -5.14 -69.92
CA ARG A 396 5.66 -3.90 -70.67
C ARG A 396 6.09 -2.52 -70.11
N GLY A 397 7.03 -1.91 -70.85
CA GLY A 397 6.72 -0.65 -71.54
C GLY A 397 7.47 0.63 -71.15
N GLY A 398 8.64 0.86 -71.75
CA GLY A 398 8.90 2.10 -72.51
C GLY A 398 9.30 3.41 -71.80
N LYS A 399 10.57 3.79 -72.05
CA LYS A 399 11.13 5.15 -72.26
C LYS A 399 11.52 6.05 -71.07
N ALA A 400 12.85 6.20 -70.98
CA ALA A 400 13.62 7.44 -71.11
C ALA A 400 13.72 8.41 -69.92
N GLY A 401 14.97 8.83 -69.65
CA GLY A 401 15.28 10.12 -69.02
C GLY A 401 16.39 10.03 -67.98
N ALA A 402 17.52 10.65 -68.28
CA ALA A 402 18.80 10.52 -67.58
C ALA A 402 19.16 11.76 -66.73
N GLY A 403 20.13 11.57 -65.82
CA GLY A 403 21.07 12.60 -65.34
C GLY A 403 20.60 13.39 -64.11
N GLN A 404 21.42 13.89 -63.19
CA GLN A 404 22.88 14.02 -62.99
C GLN A 404 23.07 14.32 -61.47
N LYS A 405 24.01 13.69 -60.76
CA LYS A 405 25.34 14.19 -60.30
C LYS A 405 25.38 15.59 -59.64
N ASN A 406 25.87 15.58 -58.38
CA ASN A 406 26.81 16.47 -57.65
C ASN A 406 26.70 18.00 -57.79
N VAL A 407 26.86 18.77 -56.69
CA VAL A 407 28.14 19.36 -56.18
C VAL A 407 27.93 19.83 -54.71
N ASN A 408 29.02 19.79 -53.91
CA ASN A 408 29.19 20.31 -52.54
C ASN A 408 29.76 21.78 -52.56
N PRO A 409 30.32 22.39 -51.49
CA PRO A 409 29.84 23.65 -50.86
C PRO A 409 30.88 24.81 -50.93
N GLU A 410 30.56 25.96 -50.30
CA GLU A 410 31.37 27.14 -49.85
C GLU A 410 30.49 28.43 -50.03
N GLU A 411 30.50 29.53 -49.26
CA GLU A 411 31.34 30.10 -48.20
C GLU A 411 30.63 31.37 -47.59
N CYS A 412 31.21 31.92 -46.50
CA CYS A 412 31.25 33.36 -46.11
C CYS A 412 30.12 34.07 -45.32
N LYS A 413 30.29 34.08 -43.99
CA LYS A 413 30.54 35.20 -43.03
C LYS A 413 30.08 36.66 -43.29
N GLN A 414 29.73 37.27 -42.14
CA GLN A 414 29.78 38.69 -41.68
C GLN A 414 28.59 39.62 -41.99
N GLN A 415 27.81 39.96 -40.96
CA GLN A 415 28.02 41.13 -40.09
C GLN A 415 27.36 40.93 -38.72
#